data_AF-A0A4Y7IBZ8-F1
#
_entry.id   AF-A0A4Y7IBZ8-F1
#
_cell.length_a   1.000
_cell.length_b   1.000
_cell.length_c   1.000
_cell.angle_alpha   90.00
_cell.angle_beta   90.00
_cell.angle_gamma   90.00
#
_symmetry.space_group_name_H-M   'P 1'
#
loop_
_entity.id
_entity.type
_entity.pdbx_description
1 polymer ?
#
loop_
_entity_poly.entity_id
_entity_poly.type
_entity_poly.pdbx_seq_one_letter_code
_entity_poly.pdbx_strand_id
1 'polypeptide(L)'
;MCIRIIGASNRRYAHIGDIIVAVIKEAVPNMPLERSEVIRAVIVRTCKELKRDNGMIIRYDDNAAIVIDQEGNPKGTRVFGAMDRELRLLNFTKIVLLSPEFIMGRDTIADIITSIRNADMDKKGMVRITSTNITENIVKILLRDGFIENVRKHRESNKNFLVLTLRHRRNRKGPYRTILKRISHPGLRIYSNSQRIPKILGGMGIVILSTSRGIMTDRETRLEGIGGEILKDWFPNITLPPLVDTSRGLPEMKEQKWIHEGLITESLPNGMFRVRLDNEDLILGYVSGRIRRSFIRILPGDKVKIEVSFYDSTRDV
;
A
#
# COMPACT_ATOMS: atom_id res chain seq x y z
N MET A 1 -17.46 -25.04 2.30
CA MET A 1 -17.42 -25.77 3.59
C MET A 1 -15.97 -26.02 3.94
N CYS A 2 -15.48 -25.63 5.11
CA CYS A 2 -14.10 -25.92 5.53
C CYS A 2 -14.03 -27.33 6.11
N ILE A 3 -13.06 -28.13 5.67
CA ILE A 3 -12.87 -29.52 6.09
C ILE A 3 -11.76 -29.59 7.14
N ARG A 4 -10.59 -29.04 6.83
CA ARG A 4 -9.38 -29.22 7.65
C ARG A 4 -8.36 -28.10 7.45
N ILE A 5 -7.61 -27.79 8.49
CA ILE A 5 -6.45 -26.90 8.44
C ILE A 5 -5.21 -27.74 8.12
N ILE A 6 -4.45 -27.37 7.09
CA ILE A 6 -3.23 -28.08 6.68
C ILE A 6 -2.09 -27.69 7.62
N GLY A 7 -1.29 -28.66 8.06
CA GLY A 7 -0.12 -28.42 8.90
C GLY A 7 -0.41 -28.29 10.40
N ALA A 8 -1.66 -28.46 10.83
CA ALA A 8 -2.03 -28.49 12.25
C ALA A 8 -2.81 -29.76 12.59
N SER A 9 -2.28 -30.57 13.51
CA SER A 9 -2.87 -31.85 13.91
C SER A 9 -4.10 -31.72 14.82
N ASN A 10 -4.29 -30.58 15.51
CA ASN A 10 -5.39 -30.43 16.46
C ASN A 10 -5.93 -28.98 16.63
N ARG A 11 -5.76 -28.11 15.62
CA ARG A 11 -6.32 -26.75 15.67
C ARG A 11 -7.79 -26.75 15.25
N ARG A 12 -8.67 -26.28 16.13
CA ARG A 12 -10.11 -26.09 15.86
C ARG A 12 -10.41 -24.82 15.06
N TYR A 13 -9.53 -23.83 15.10
CA TYR A 13 -9.72 -22.52 14.46
C TYR A 13 -8.50 -22.16 13.62
N ALA A 14 -8.77 -21.60 12.45
CA ALA A 14 -7.77 -21.13 11.50
C ALA A 14 -7.63 -19.60 11.59
N HIS A 15 -6.41 -19.09 11.37
CA HIS A 15 -6.08 -17.68 11.40
C HIS A 15 -5.70 -17.18 10.00
N ILE A 16 -5.53 -15.87 9.86
CA ILE A 16 -5.02 -15.26 8.62
C ILE A 16 -3.66 -15.88 8.29
N GLY A 17 -3.49 -16.35 7.06
CA GLY A 17 -2.30 -17.04 6.57
C GLY A 17 -2.36 -18.57 6.66
N ASP A 18 -3.29 -19.15 7.42
CA ASP A 18 -3.44 -20.61 7.46
C ASP A 18 -4.03 -21.13 6.14
N ILE A 19 -3.52 -22.29 5.71
CA ILE A 19 -4.04 -23.00 4.53
C ILE A 19 -5.10 -24.01 4.99
N ILE A 20 -6.27 -23.93 4.38
CA ILE A 20 -7.39 -24.83 4.63
C ILE A 20 -7.72 -25.67 3.39
N VAL A 21 -8.28 -26.86 3.63
CA VAL A 21 -8.97 -27.66 2.62
C VAL A 21 -10.46 -27.38 2.75
N ALA A 22 -11.10 -27.02 1.64
CA ALA A 22 -12.50 -26.68 1.61
C ALA A 22 -13.20 -27.28 0.39
N VAL A 23 -14.51 -27.52 0.50
CA VAL A 23 -15.38 -27.88 -0.62
C VAL A 23 -16.18 -26.67 -1.07
N ILE A 24 -16.18 -26.42 -2.38
CA ILE A 24 -16.96 -25.35 -3.00
C ILE A 24 -18.45 -25.71 -2.92
N LYS A 25 -19.24 -24.87 -2.23
CA LYS A 25 -20.70 -25.07 -2.16
C LYS A 25 -21.44 -24.45 -3.34
N GLU A 26 -20.92 -23.33 -3.82
CA GLU A 26 -21.48 -22.51 -4.89
C GLU A 26 -20.31 -21.91 -5.68
N ALA A 27 -20.44 -21.87 -7.01
CA ALA A 27 -19.44 -21.33 -7.92
C ALA A 27 -20.11 -20.40 -8.92
N VAL A 28 -19.41 -19.33 -9.30
CA VAL A 28 -19.87 -18.42 -10.35
C VAL A 28 -19.72 -19.13 -11.70
N PRO A 29 -20.72 -19.09 -12.61
CA PRO A 29 -20.62 -19.68 -13.94
C PRO A 29 -19.41 -19.15 -14.71
N ASN A 30 -18.78 -19.99 -15.54
CA ASN A 30 -17.59 -19.67 -16.36
C ASN A 30 -16.28 -19.39 -15.59
N MET A 31 -16.21 -19.73 -14.30
CA MET A 31 -14.92 -19.82 -13.60
C MET A 31 -14.33 -21.23 -13.72
N PRO A 32 -13.00 -21.39 -13.64
CA PRO A 32 -12.32 -22.69 -13.66
C PRO A 32 -12.51 -23.49 -12.36
N LEU A 33 -13.49 -23.12 -11.52
CA LEU A 33 -13.77 -23.72 -10.22
C LEU A 33 -15.19 -24.25 -10.24
N GLU A 34 -15.36 -25.53 -9.91
CA GLU A 34 -16.66 -26.20 -10.00
C GLU A 34 -17.32 -26.40 -8.62
N ARG A 35 -18.64 -26.48 -8.61
CA ARG A 35 -19.39 -26.83 -7.39
C ARG A 35 -19.00 -28.24 -6.95
N SER A 36 -18.87 -28.42 -5.64
CA SER A 36 -18.44 -29.67 -4.99
C SER A 36 -16.96 -30.05 -5.19
N GLU A 37 -16.17 -29.22 -5.89
CA GLU A 37 -14.72 -29.43 -5.99
C GLU A 37 -14.04 -29.24 -4.61
N VAL A 38 -13.08 -30.11 -4.30
CA VAL A 38 -12.21 -29.99 -3.12
C VAL A 38 -11.02 -29.12 -3.48
N ILE A 39 -10.87 -27.99 -2.80
CA ILE A 39 -9.85 -27.00 -3.07
C ILE A 39 -8.98 -26.73 -1.84
N ARG A 40 -7.77 -26.21 -2.09
CA ARG A 40 -6.93 -25.58 -1.06
C ARG A 40 -7.16 -24.08 -1.13
N ALA A 41 -7.24 -23.43 0.02
CA ALA A 41 -7.37 -21.99 0.09
C ALA A 41 -6.57 -21.43 1.26
N VAL A 42 -5.95 -20.26 1.09
CA VAL A 42 -5.32 -19.53 2.19
C VAL A 42 -6.29 -18.50 2.75
N ILE A 43 -6.40 -18.42 4.06
CA ILE A 43 -7.25 -17.41 4.71
C ILE A 43 -6.57 -16.06 4.61
N VAL A 44 -7.26 -15.07 4.06
CA VAL A 44 -6.71 -13.72 3.84
C VAL A 44 -7.36 -12.64 4.69
N ARG A 45 -8.57 -12.88 5.17
CA ARG A 45 -9.27 -11.99 6.09
C ARG A 45 -10.24 -12.74 6.97
N THR A 46 -10.39 -12.27 8.21
CA THR A 46 -11.30 -12.86 9.18
C THR A 46 -12.09 -11.81 9.96
N CYS A 47 -13.37 -12.08 10.23
CA CYS A 47 -14.17 -11.32 11.18
C CYS A 47 -13.64 -11.43 12.61
N LYS A 48 -12.86 -12.48 12.91
CA LYS A 48 -12.20 -12.61 14.21
C LYS A 48 -11.09 -11.58 14.32
N GLU A 49 -11.07 -10.89 15.46
CA GLU A 49 -10.08 -9.87 15.78
C GLU A 49 -8.65 -10.43 15.79
N LEU A 50 -7.79 -9.82 15.00
CA LEU A 50 -6.35 -10.09 14.98
C LEU A 50 -5.65 -9.01 15.82
N LYS A 51 -4.92 -9.44 16.85
CA LYS A 51 -4.13 -8.53 17.69
C LYS A 51 -2.69 -8.52 17.19
N ARG A 52 -2.20 -7.35 16.80
CA ARG A 52 -0.80 -7.12 16.45
C ARG A 52 0.04 -6.93 17.71
N ASP A 53 1.33 -7.18 17.59
CA ASP A 53 2.32 -6.99 18.68
C ASP A 53 2.38 -5.55 19.17
N ASN A 54 2.14 -4.60 18.25
CA ASN A 54 2.01 -3.18 18.55
C ASN A 54 0.70 -2.80 19.28
N GLY A 55 -0.16 -3.78 19.62
CA GLY A 55 -1.42 -3.62 20.35
C GLY A 55 -2.59 -3.09 19.53
N MET A 56 -2.41 -2.94 18.21
CA MET A 56 -3.53 -2.66 17.32
C MET A 56 -4.38 -3.91 17.13
N ILE A 57 -5.70 -3.73 17.07
CA ILE A 57 -6.66 -4.81 16.81
C ILE A 57 -7.27 -4.58 15.44
N ILE A 58 -7.23 -5.60 14.59
CA ILE A 58 -7.80 -5.56 13.25
C ILE A 58 -9.02 -6.45 13.19
N ARG A 59 -10.09 -5.97 12.58
CA ARG A 59 -11.30 -6.76 12.36
C ARG A 59 -11.84 -6.52 10.96
N TYR A 60 -12.08 -7.59 10.22
CA TYR A 60 -12.76 -7.51 8.93
C TYR A 60 -14.27 -7.60 9.09
N ASP A 61 -15.01 -7.06 8.12
CA ASP A 61 -16.48 -7.18 8.11
C ASP A 61 -16.92 -8.60 7.67
N ASP A 62 -16.08 -9.31 6.90
CA ASP A 62 -16.32 -10.65 6.37
C ASP A 62 -15.08 -11.56 6.45
N ASN A 63 -15.30 -12.87 6.36
CA ASN A 63 -14.24 -13.86 6.21
C ASN A 63 -14.01 -14.13 4.72
N ALA A 64 -12.75 -14.20 4.28
CA ALA A 64 -12.46 -14.72 2.95
C ALA A 64 -11.13 -15.47 2.89
N ALA A 65 -11.07 -16.36 1.91
CA ALA A 65 -9.91 -17.14 1.58
C ALA A 65 -9.69 -17.10 0.07
N ILE A 66 -8.44 -17.23 -0.36
CA ILE A 66 -8.05 -17.26 -1.76
C ILE A 66 -7.70 -18.69 -2.11
N VAL A 67 -8.30 -19.18 -3.20
CA VAL A 67 -8.02 -20.52 -3.71
C VAL A 67 -6.58 -20.57 -4.22
N ILE A 68 -5.84 -21.61 -3.82
CA ILE A 68 -4.45 -21.83 -4.20
C ILE A 68 -4.26 -23.23 -4.81
N ASP A 69 -3.22 -23.37 -5.61
CA ASP A 69 -2.74 -24.65 -6.11
C ASP A 69 -1.93 -25.44 -5.05
N GLN A 70 -1.27 -26.52 -5.47
CA GLN A 70 -0.47 -27.33 -4.56
C GLN A 70 0.84 -26.65 -4.13
N GLU A 71 1.36 -25.77 -4.98
CA GLU A 71 2.61 -25.01 -4.84
C GLU A 71 2.42 -23.69 -4.07
N GLY A 72 1.17 -23.31 -3.79
CA GLY A 72 0.81 -22.11 -3.06
C GLY A 72 0.51 -20.89 -3.94
N ASN A 73 0.44 -21.04 -5.27
CA ASN A 73 0.06 -19.96 -6.17
C ASN A 73 -1.47 -19.79 -6.21
N PRO A 74 -1.99 -18.55 -6.31
CA PRO A 74 -3.42 -18.31 -6.40
C PRO A 74 -4.03 -18.84 -7.71
N LYS A 75 -5.14 -19.57 -7.60
CA LYS A 75 -5.97 -20.00 -8.74
C LYS A 75 -6.93 -18.89 -9.17
N GLY A 76 -6.39 -17.82 -9.74
CA GLY A 76 -7.17 -16.69 -10.26
C GLY A 76 -6.30 -15.57 -10.82
N THR A 77 -6.90 -14.72 -11.67
CA THR A 77 -6.20 -13.60 -12.33
C THR A 77 -6.24 -12.29 -11.55
N ARG A 78 -7.21 -12.13 -10.64
CA ARG A 78 -7.38 -10.93 -9.80
C ARG A 78 -7.98 -11.30 -8.46
N VAL A 79 -7.57 -10.57 -7.42
CA VAL A 79 -8.16 -10.70 -6.08
C VAL A 79 -8.91 -9.41 -5.74
N PHE A 80 -10.15 -9.56 -5.30
CA PHE A 80 -11.00 -8.45 -4.86
C PHE A 80 -11.15 -8.45 -3.34
N GLY A 81 -11.09 -7.27 -2.72
CA GLY A 81 -11.31 -7.09 -1.28
C GLY A 81 -10.07 -6.63 -0.52
N ALA A 82 -10.28 -6.11 0.70
CA ALA A 82 -9.20 -5.67 1.57
C ALA A 82 -8.38 -6.88 2.05
N MET A 83 -7.06 -6.77 2.00
CA MET A 83 -6.11 -7.80 2.44
C MET A 83 -5.06 -7.21 3.36
N ASP A 84 -4.67 -7.99 4.37
CA ASP A 84 -3.74 -7.52 5.39
C ASP A 84 -2.29 -7.54 4.87
N ARG A 85 -1.49 -6.57 5.33
CA ARG A 85 -0.07 -6.48 4.98
C ARG A 85 0.73 -7.69 5.45
N GLU A 86 0.22 -8.42 6.44
CA GLU A 86 0.86 -9.60 7.04
C GLU A 86 0.97 -10.79 6.08
N LEU A 87 0.12 -10.85 5.04
CA LEU A 87 0.28 -11.84 3.96
C LEU A 87 1.61 -11.67 3.21
N ARG A 88 2.23 -10.48 3.24
CA ARG A 88 3.59 -10.27 2.70
C ARG A 88 4.68 -10.95 3.53
N LEU A 89 4.46 -11.10 4.85
CA LEU A 89 5.42 -11.71 5.77
C LEU A 89 5.38 -13.25 5.71
N LEU A 90 4.30 -13.81 5.17
CA LEU A 90 4.04 -15.24 5.09
C LEU A 90 4.29 -15.82 3.67
N ASN A 91 5.21 -15.23 2.90
CA ASN A 91 5.61 -15.66 1.55
C ASN A 91 4.51 -15.62 0.45
N PHE A 92 3.37 -14.96 0.67
CA PHE A 92 2.31 -14.82 -0.35
C PHE A 92 2.48 -13.60 -1.25
N THR A 93 3.71 -13.26 -1.64
CA THR A 93 4.03 -12.05 -2.41
C THR A 93 3.26 -11.97 -3.73
N LYS A 94 3.04 -13.11 -4.42
CA LYS A 94 2.26 -13.18 -5.66
C LYS A 94 0.79 -12.77 -5.47
N ILE A 95 0.17 -13.15 -4.34
CA ILE A 95 -1.22 -12.79 -4.01
C ILE A 95 -1.36 -11.28 -3.83
N VAL A 96 -0.38 -10.69 -3.15
CA VAL A 96 -0.32 -9.25 -2.90
C VAL A 96 -0.14 -8.46 -4.20
N LEU A 97 0.61 -9.00 -5.17
CA LEU A 97 0.82 -8.36 -6.47
C LEU A 97 -0.42 -8.40 -7.38
N LEU A 98 -1.28 -9.41 -7.24
CA LEU A 98 -2.55 -9.53 -7.99
C LEU A 98 -3.67 -8.63 -7.47
N SER A 99 -3.34 -7.69 -6.58
CA SER A 99 -4.26 -6.73 -5.96
C SER A 99 -4.03 -5.33 -6.54
N PRO A 100 -4.56 -5.02 -7.74
CA PRO A 100 -4.51 -3.67 -8.28
C PRO A 100 -5.48 -2.80 -7.47
N GLU A 101 -4.95 -1.75 -6.84
CA GLU A 101 -5.71 -0.61 -6.31
C GLU A 101 -6.79 -0.92 -5.26
N PHE A 102 -6.29 -0.79 -4.04
CA PHE A 102 -6.99 -0.62 -2.78
C PHE A 102 -8.27 0.25 -2.86
N ILE A 103 -9.42 -0.43 -2.93
CA ILE A 103 -10.69 -0.09 -2.27
C ILE A 103 -11.48 1.08 -2.89
N MET A 104 -12.45 0.76 -3.75
CA MET A 104 -13.63 1.60 -4.05
C MET A 104 -14.90 0.90 -3.54
N GLY A 105 -15.22 1.12 -2.27
CA GLY A 105 -16.56 0.86 -1.71
C GLY A 105 -17.25 2.18 -1.38
N ARG A 106 -18.59 2.18 -1.29
CA ARG A 106 -19.43 3.34 -0.90
C ARG A 106 -19.10 3.82 0.51
N ASP A 107 -18.04 4.58 0.65
CA ASP A 107 -17.56 5.04 1.93
C ASP A 107 -17.58 6.56 1.97
N THR A 108 -18.57 7.08 2.69
CA THR A 108 -18.74 8.51 2.92
C THR A 108 -17.49 9.17 3.51
N ILE A 109 -16.68 8.48 4.32
CA ILE A 109 -15.42 8.98 4.85
C ILE A 109 -14.37 9.01 3.74
N ALA A 110 -14.22 7.94 2.95
CA ALA A 110 -13.28 7.92 1.82
C ALA A 110 -13.58 9.04 0.82
N ASP A 111 -14.86 9.25 0.54
CA ASP A 111 -15.33 10.27 -0.39
C ASP A 111 -14.89 11.66 0.07
N ILE A 112 -15.06 12.01 1.35
CA ILE A 112 -14.57 13.29 1.90
C ILE A 112 -13.06 13.44 1.69
N ILE A 113 -12.29 12.39 2.00
CA ILE A 113 -10.84 12.40 1.92
C ILE A 113 -10.39 12.64 0.48
N THR A 114 -10.96 11.88 -0.43
CA THR A 114 -10.66 11.93 -1.85
C THR A 114 -11.09 13.27 -2.44
N SER A 115 -12.28 13.77 -2.10
CA SER A 115 -12.76 15.09 -2.55
C SER A 115 -11.84 16.23 -2.08
N ILE A 116 -11.42 16.23 -0.81
CA ILE A 116 -10.49 17.26 -0.30
C ILE A 116 -9.12 17.14 -0.98
N ARG A 117 -8.58 15.92 -1.10
CA ARG A 117 -7.28 15.68 -1.74
C ARG A 117 -7.28 16.09 -3.20
N ASN A 118 -8.31 15.73 -3.95
CA ASN A 118 -8.43 16.07 -5.36
C ASN A 118 -8.59 17.59 -5.54
N ALA A 119 -9.34 18.25 -4.67
CA ALA A 119 -9.48 19.70 -4.73
C ALA A 119 -8.19 20.45 -4.39
N ASP A 120 -7.43 19.97 -3.41
CA ASP A 120 -6.10 20.50 -3.10
C ASP A 120 -5.13 20.29 -4.29
N MET A 121 -5.14 19.10 -4.90
CA MET A 121 -4.36 18.80 -6.11
C MET A 121 -4.74 19.70 -7.30
N ASP A 122 -6.03 19.94 -7.50
CA ASP A 122 -6.57 20.78 -8.56
C ASP A 122 -6.51 22.29 -8.24
N LYS A 123 -5.97 22.69 -7.08
CA LYS A 123 -5.97 24.08 -6.56
C LYS A 123 -7.36 24.71 -6.50
N LYS A 124 -8.40 23.89 -6.33
CA LYS A 124 -9.78 24.35 -6.13
C LYS A 124 -9.92 24.85 -4.69
N GLY A 125 -10.33 26.10 -4.54
CA GLY A 125 -10.53 26.72 -3.21
C GLY A 125 -11.75 26.19 -2.45
N MET A 126 -12.65 25.45 -3.10
CA MET A 126 -13.89 24.96 -2.50
C MET A 126 -14.19 23.51 -2.85
N VAL A 127 -14.77 22.79 -1.89
CA VAL A 127 -15.18 21.38 -2.02
C VAL A 127 -16.60 21.22 -1.53
N ARG A 128 -17.42 20.50 -2.30
CA ARG A 128 -18.79 20.14 -1.91
C ARG A 128 -18.85 18.66 -1.53
N ILE A 129 -19.33 18.37 -0.32
CA ILE A 129 -19.56 17.01 0.18
C ILE A 129 -20.98 16.86 0.72
N THR A 130 -21.49 15.64 0.82
CA THR A 130 -22.77 15.33 1.47
C THR A 130 -22.67 15.55 2.99
N SER A 131 -23.69 16.14 3.61
CA SER A 131 -23.77 16.34 5.05
C SER A 131 -24.38 15.13 5.75
N THR A 132 -23.62 14.48 6.62
CA THR A 132 -24.05 13.45 7.58
C THR A 132 -23.52 13.80 8.97
N ASN A 133 -24.04 13.16 10.02
CA ASN A 133 -23.54 13.39 11.39
C ASN A 133 -22.02 13.11 11.51
N ILE A 134 -21.53 12.09 10.80
CA ILE A 134 -20.11 11.72 10.78
C ILE A 134 -19.30 12.78 10.01
N THR A 135 -19.76 13.19 8.82
CA THR A 135 -19.03 14.19 8.02
C THR A 135 -18.96 15.52 8.74
N GLU A 136 -20.04 15.95 9.40
CA GLU A 136 -20.08 17.18 10.18
C GLU A 136 -19.09 17.16 11.33
N ASN A 137 -18.99 16.06 12.07
CA ASN A 137 -18.05 15.94 13.18
C ASN A 137 -16.59 15.93 12.70
N ILE A 138 -16.29 15.20 11.63
CA ILE A 138 -14.95 15.21 11.02
C ILE A 138 -14.59 16.63 10.57
N VAL A 139 -15.49 17.30 9.84
CA VAL A 139 -15.26 18.66 9.33
C VAL A 139 -15.07 19.67 10.45
N LYS A 140 -15.80 19.54 11.57
CA LYS A 140 -15.58 20.38 12.78
C LYS A 140 -14.17 20.24 13.33
N ILE A 141 -13.65 19.02 13.42
CA ILE A 141 -12.26 18.76 13.86
C ILE A 141 -11.28 19.44 12.90
N LEU A 142 -11.50 19.29 11.59
CA LEU A 142 -10.62 19.89 10.57
C LEU A 142 -10.65 21.41 10.56
N LEU A 143 -11.80 22.02 10.84
CA LEU A 143 -11.93 23.46 10.99
C LEU A 143 -11.20 23.95 12.24
N ARG A 144 -11.40 23.28 13.38
CA ARG A 144 -10.74 23.63 14.65
C ARG A 144 -9.22 23.53 14.57
N ASP A 145 -8.70 22.50 13.92
CA ASP A 145 -7.26 22.24 13.82
C ASP A 145 -6.62 23.03 12.65
N GLY A 146 -7.39 23.86 11.94
CA GLY A 146 -6.88 24.84 10.96
C GLY A 146 -6.59 24.28 9.57
N PHE A 147 -7.13 23.10 9.24
CA PHE A 147 -7.00 22.47 7.92
C PHE A 147 -7.98 23.01 6.89
N ILE A 148 -9.16 23.42 7.34
CA ILE A 148 -10.21 24.04 6.53
C ILE A 148 -10.37 25.47 7.01
N GLU A 149 -10.53 26.42 6.09
CA GLU A 149 -10.69 27.83 6.41
C GLU A 149 -12.12 28.15 6.86
N ASN A 150 -13.12 27.61 6.14
CA ASN A 150 -14.52 27.83 6.45
C ASN A 150 -15.40 26.68 5.97
N VAL A 151 -16.59 26.55 6.55
CA VAL A 151 -17.57 25.51 6.25
C VAL A 151 -18.95 26.15 6.15
N ARG A 152 -19.64 25.96 5.03
CA ARG A 152 -21.01 26.42 4.81
C ARG A 152 -21.94 25.23 4.63
N LYS A 153 -23.09 25.25 5.30
CA LYS A 153 -24.17 24.29 5.04
C LYS A 153 -25.01 24.80 3.87
N HIS A 154 -25.27 23.92 2.90
CA HIS A 154 -26.14 24.21 1.77
C HIS A 154 -27.18 23.10 1.66
N ARG A 155 -28.45 23.47 1.48
CA ARG A 155 -29.55 22.51 1.28
C ARG A 155 -30.07 22.68 -0.13
N GLU A 156 -30.05 21.60 -0.89
CA GLU A 156 -30.53 21.56 -2.27
C GLU A 156 -31.38 20.31 -2.45
N SER A 157 -32.59 20.44 -3.01
CA SER A 157 -33.48 19.31 -3.34
C SER A 157 -33.65 18.31 -2.18
N ASN A 158 -33.90 18.84 -0.98
CA ASN A 158 -34.06 18.09 0.28
C ASN A 158 -32.83 17.31 0.77
N LYS A 159 -31.65 17.51 0.17
CA LYS A 159 -30.37 16.93 0.59
C LYS A 159 -29.47 18.02 1.19
N ASN A 160 -28.81 17.70 2.29
CA ASN A 160 -27.88 18.60 2.97
C ASN A 160 -26.46 18.37 2.46
N PHE A 161 -25.73 19.45 2.20
CA PHE A 161 -24.35 19.45 1.73
C PHE A 161 -23.50 20.39 2.60
N LEU A 162 -22.21 20.07 2.69
CA LEU A 162 -21.19 20.94 3.27
C LEU A 162 -20.30 21.46 2.13
N VAL A 163 -20.20 22.77 2.04
CA VAL A 163 -19.25 23.47 1.17
C VAL A 163 -18.07 23.89 2.03
N LEU A 164 -16.93 23.24 1.83
CA LEU A 164 -15.69 23.46 2.55
C LEU A 164 -14.83 24.45 1.75
N THR A 165 -14.37 25.52 2.39
CA THR A 165 -13.37 26.42 1.83
C THR A 165 -11.99 25.94 2.29
N LEU A 166 -11.18 25.47 1.35
CA LEU A 166 -9.82 25.03 1.63
C LEU A 166 -8.90 26.24 1.69
N ARG A 167 -7.96 26.22 2.64
CA ARG A 167 -7.01 27.31 2.83
C ARG A 167 -6.02 27.34 1.66
N HIS A 168 -6.17 28.28 0.73
CA HIS A 168 -5.24 28.46 -0.39
C HIS A 168 -4.33 29.67 -0.17
N ARG A 169 -3.01 29.45 0.04
CA ARG A 169 -2.07 30.56 0.24
C ARG A 169 -1.54 31.06 -1.11
N ARG A 170 -1.97 32.25 -1.52
CA ARG A 170 -1.70 32.86 -2.85
C ARG A 170 -0.23 33.14 -3.22
N ASN A 171 0.75 33.06 -2.31
CA ASN A 171 2.00 33.80 -2.53
C ASN A 171 3.33 33.16 -2.08
N ARG A 172 3.50 31.82 -2.15
CA ARG A 172 4.82 31.22 -1.87
C ARG A 172 5.14 30.05 -2.81
N LYS A 173 6.33 30.10 -3.44
CA LYS A 173 6.94 29.03 -4.22
C LYS A 173 7.24 27.84 -3.30
N GLY A 174 6.38 26.83 -3.28
CA GLY A 174 6.62 25.55 -2.59
C GLY A 174 5.40 24.62 -2.63
N PRO A 175 5.55 23.31 -2.89
CA PRO A 175 4.45 22.36 -2.92
C PRO A 175 4.04 21.99 -1.48
N TYR A 176 3.04 22.67 -0.95
CA TYR A 176 2.48 22.41 0.36
C TYR A 176 1.57 21.17 0.32
N ARG A 177 2.19 20.01 0.56
CA ARG A 177 1.61 18.66 0.60
C ARG A 177 0.61 18.42 1.74
N THR A 178 -0.69 18.72 1.68
CA THR A 178 -1.62 18.14 2.67
C THR A 178 -1.81 16.65 2.38
N ILE A 179 -0.97 15.80 2.97
CA ILE A 179 -1.10 14.35 2.79
C ILE A 179 -2.30 13.90 3.61
N LEU A 180 -3.29 13.35 2.93
CA LEU A 180 -4.42 12.69 3.56
C LEU A 180 -4.24 11.19 3.37
N LYS A 181 -4.04 10.47 4.48
CA LYS A 181 -3.84 9.01 4.43
C LYS A 181 -4.90 8.33 5.26
N ARG A 182 -5.65 7.46 4.59
CA ARG A 182 -6.64 6.62 5.25
C ARG A 182 -5.99 5.37 5.85
N ILE A 183 -6.39 5.00 7.06
CA ILE A 183 -5.93 3.76 7.73
C ILE A 183 -7.02 2.69 7.80
N SER A 184 -8.17 2.95 8.43
CA SER A 184 -9.33 2.02 8.43
C SER A 184 -10.12 2.16 7.14
N HIS A 185 -10.53 1.04 6.53
CA HIS A 185 -11.28 0.97 5.27
C HIS A 185 -12.58 0.16 5.45
N PRO A 186 -13.63 0.29 4.60
CA PRO A 186 -14.76 -0.64 4.60
C PRO A 186 -14.22 -2.03 4.37
N GLY A 187 -14.63 -2.98 5.20
CA GLY A 187 -14.09 -4.33 5.20
C GLY A 187 -12.84 -4.51 6.05
N LEU A 188 -12.12 -3.46 6.47
CA LEU A 188 -10.91 -3.56 7.31
C LEU A 188 -10.90 -2.47 8.39
N ARG A 189 -11.34 -2.82 9.60
CA ARG A 189 -11.39 -1.91 10.76
C ARG A 189 -10.18 -2.08 11.64
N ILE A 190 -9.62 -0.97 12.07
CA ILE A 190 -8.42 -0.92 12.90
C ILE A 190 -8.76 -0.19 14.20
N TYR A 191 -8.59 -0.85 15.33
CA TYR A 191 -8.82 -0.32 16.66
C TYR A 191 -7.51 -0.17 17.41
N SER A 192 -7.41 0.87 18.24
CA SER A 192 -6.25 1.08 19.11
C SER A 192 -6.68 1.52 20.51
N ASN A 193 -5.91 1.12 21.51
CA ASN A 193 -6.05 1.62 22.86
C ASN A 193 -5.46 3.03 22.95
N SER A 194 -5.90 3.83 23.94
CA SER A 194 -5.45 5.21 24.14
C SER A 194 -3.92 5.35 24.24
N GLN A 195 -3.26 4.38 24.89
CA GLN A 195 -1.81 4.41 25.11
C GLN A 195 -0.97 4.13 23.85
N ARG A 196 -1.48 3.35 22.89
CA ARG A 196 -0.75 2.94 21.68
C ARG A 196 -1.33 3.56 20.40
N ILE A 197 -2.09 4.65 20.52
CA ILE A 197 -2.47 5.46 19.35
C ILE A 197 -1.18 5.97 18.70
N PRO A 198 -0.99 5.83 17.37
CA PRO A 198 0.19 6.34 16.70
C PRO A 198 0.28 7.87 16.80
N LYS A 199 1.49 8.39 17.05
CA LYS A 199 1.78 9.83 16.95
C LYS A 199 2.32 10.10 15.56
N ILE A 200 1.55 10.78 14.74
CA ILE A 200 1.94 11.06 13.35
C ILE A 200 2.91 12.24 13.33
N LEU A 201 4.08 12.06 12.70
CA LEU A 201 5.18 13.04 12.63
C LEU A 201 5.51 13.70 13.97
N GLY A 202 5.74 12.90 15.01
CA GLY A 202 6.09 13.41 16.34
C GLY A 202 4.97 14.20 17.03
N GLY A 203 3.71 14.02 16.60
CA GLY A 203 2.55 14.72 17.15
C GLY A 203 2.18 15.99 16.39
N MET A 204 2.87 16.26 15.26
CA MET A 204 2.38 17.25 14.31
C MET A 204 1.05 16.72 13.77
N GLY A 205 1.00 15.52 13.21
CA GLY A 205 -0.21 14.83 12.73
C GLY A 205 -1.41 14.79 13.69
N ILE A 206 -2.64 14.83 13.15
CA ILE A 206 -3.85 14.48 13.90
C ILE A 206 -4.35 13.12 13.42
N VAL A 207 -4.70 12.22 14.33
CA VAL A 207 -5.42 10.98 13.99
C VAL A 207 -6.85 11.15 14.46
N ILE A 208 -7.82 10.85 13.60
CA ILE A 208 -9.24 10.92 13.94
C ILE A 208 -9.71 9.50 14.29
N LEU A 209 -10.27 9.35 15.48
CA LEU A 209 -10.77 8.09 16.02
C LEU A 209 -12.27 8.17 16.31
N SER A 210 -12.98 7.07 16.08
CA SER A 210 -14.35 6.85 16.57
C SER A 210 -14.29 6.15 17.92
N THR A 211 -14.79 6.79 18.97
CA THR A 211 -14.81 6.26 20.33
C THR A 211 -16.25 6.16 20.86
N SER A 212 -16.42 5.58 22.05
CA SER A 212 -17.71 5.53 22.75
C SER A 212 -18.29 6.91 23.09
N ARG A 213 -17.46 7.96 23.14
CA ARG A 213 -17.87 9.36 23.36
C ARG A 213 -18.01 10.17 22.06
N GLY A 214 -17.87 9.53 20.90
CA GLY A 214 -17.96 10.15 19.59
C GLY A 214 -16.63 10.22 18.85
N ILE A 215 -16.60 11.01 17.77
CA ILE A 215 -15.41 11.18 16.92
C ILE A 215 -14.50 12.24 17.54
N MET A 216 -13.25 11.89 17.78
CA MET A 216 -12.27 12.73 18.49
C MET A 216 -10.85 12.55 17.94
N THR A 217 -9.95 13.45 18.30
CA THR A 217 -8.54 13.43 17.88
C THR A 217 -7.68 12.52 18.76
N ASP A 218 -6.50 12.15 18.27
CA ASP A 218 -5.49 11.39 19.01
C ASP A 218 -4.99 12.09 20.27
N ARG A 219 -5.03 13.41 20.30
CA ARG A 219 -4.69 14.18 21.50
C ARG A 219 -5.79 14.08 22.55
N GLU A 220 -7.05 14.25 22.15
CA GLU A 220 -8.22 14.13 23.05
C GLU A 220 -8.38 12.73 23.62
N THR A 221 -8.29 11.70 22.77
CA THR A 221 -8.36 10.29 23.18
C THR A 221 -7.30 9.91 24.22
N ARG A 222 -6.08 10.43 24.09
CA ARG A 222 -5.01 10.21 25.07
C ARG A 222 -5.28 10.91 26.40
N LEU A 223 -5.84 12.13 26.36
CA LEU A 223 -6.20 12.88 27.56
C LEU A 223 -7.36 12.20 28.31
N GLU A 224 -8.35 11.70 27.60
CA GLU A 224 -9.50 11.01 28.20
C GLU A 224 -9.21 9.55 28.57
N GLY A 225 -8.09 8.99 28.10
CA GLY A 225 -7.73 7.59 28.34
C GLY A 225 -8.57 6.59 27.54
N ILE A 226 -9.33 7.03 26.54
CA ILE A 226 -10.29 6.19 25.79
C ILE A 226 -9.73 5.81 24.42
N GLY A 227 -9.76 4.51 24.11
CA GLY A 227 -9.40 3.98 22.78
C GLY A 227 -10.57 3.96 21.81
N GLY A 228 -10.31 3.59 20.56
CA GLY A 228 -11.36 3.57 19.54
C GLY A 228 -10.92 3.04 18.19
N GLU A 229 -11.84 3.07 17.22
CA GLU A 229 -11.58 2.76 15.83
C GLU A 229 -10.82 3.92 15.18
N ILE A 230 -9.67 3.66 14.59
CA ILE A 230 -8.87 4.68 13.89
C ILE A 230 -9.49 4.90 12.51
N LEU A 231 -10.18 6.01 12.31
CA LEU A 231 -10.82 6.32 11.04
C LEU A 231 -9.79 6.84 10.01
N LYS A 232 -8.83 7.68 10.42
CA LYS A 232 -7.87 8.32 9.49
C LYS A 232 -6.68 9.00 10.18
N ASP A 233 -5.51 9.02 9.50
CA ASP A 233 -4.41 9.93 9.80
C ASP A 233 -4.48 11.21 8.96
N TRP A 234 -4.17 12.34 9.57
CA TRP A 234 -4.00 13.62 8.92
C TRP A 234 -2.63 14.19 9.29
N PHE A 235 -1.93 14.76 8.31
CA PHE A 235 -0.65 15.42 8.52
C PHE A 235 -0.85 16.93 8.48
N PRO A 236 -0.59 17.70 9.54
CA PRO A 236 -0.36 19.12 9.41
C PRO A 236 0.99 19.37 8.83
N ASN A 237 1.03 20.60 8.39
CA ASN A 237 1.99 21.09 7.49
C ASN A 237 3.29 21.33 8.21
N ILE A 238 4.14 20.33 8.12
CA ILE A 238 5.56 20.56 8.21
C ILE A 238 5.91 21.23 6.89
N THR A 239 6.36 22.49 6.99
CA THR A 239 7.40 22.90 6.06
C THR A 239 8.50 21.92 6.37
N LEU A 240 8.61 20.83 5.59
CA LEU A 240 9.90 20.18 5.50
C LEU A 240 10.83 21.38 5.24
N PRO A 241 11.94 21.56 5.99
CA PRO A 241 12.98 22.44 5.48
C PRO A 241 13.07 22.11 3.99
N PRO A 242 13.14 23.10 3.07
CA PRO A 242 13.32 22.76 1.65
C PRO A 242 14.35 21.66 1.72
N LEU A 243 13.98 20.44 1.25
CA LEU A 243 14.92 19.33 1.21
C LEU A 243 16.16 20.03 0.72
N VAL A 244 17.18 20.17 1.59
CA VAL A 244 18.43 20.81 1.16
C VAL A 244 18.67 20.09 -0.12
N ASP A 245 18.67 20.81 -1.23
CA ASP A 245 18.38 20.26 -2.53
C ASP A 245 19.49 19.28 -2.90
N THR A 246 19.44 18.08 -2.33
CA THR A 246 20.11 16.88 -2.77
C THR A 246 19.36 16.34 -3.98
N SER A 247 18.27 17.00 -4.39
CA SER A 247 17.53 16.81 -5.63
C SER A 247 17.75 17.92 -6.65
N ARG A 248 18.94 18.55 -6.71
CA ARG A 248 19.51 18.81 -8.04
C ARG A 248 19.85 17.45 -8.62
N GLY A 249 18.83 16.82 -9.19
CA GLY A 249 18.92 15.55 -9.89
C GLY A 249 18.83 14.33 -8.99
N LEU A 250 17.65 14.05 -8.41
CA LEU A 250 17.26 12.66 -8.19
C LEU A 250 16.44 12.26 -9.41
N PRO A 251 17.04 11.53 -10.38
CA PRO A 251 16.29 11.00 -11.49
C PRO A 251 15.28 9.98 -10.94
N GLU A 252 14.28 9.62 -11.75
CA GLU A 252 13.67 8.29 -11.67
C GLU A 252 14.74 7.29 -11.22
N MET A 253 14.44 6.36 -10.30
CA MET A 253 15.35 5.21 -10.09
C MET A 253 15.37 4.38 -11.37
N LYS A 254 16.05 4.89 -12.39
CA LYS A 254 16.79 4.13 -13.36
C LYS A 254 17.86 3.47 -12.52
N GLU A 255 17.89 2.15 -12.57
CA GLU A 255 19.07 1.37 -12.17
C GLU A 255 20.29 2.19 -12.56
N GLN A 256 21.09 2.60 -11.57
CA GLN A 256 22.26 3.40 -11.84
C GLN A 256 23.29 2.42 -12.42
N LYS A 257 23.18 2.22 -13.73
CA LYS A 257 24.04 1.35 -14.52
C LYS A 257 25.37 2.05 -14.63
N TRP A 258 26.39 1.51 -13.97
CA TRP A 258 27.74 2.00 -14.16
C TRP A 258 28.32 1.35 -15.41
N ILE A 259 28.84 2.21 -16.30
CA ILE A 259 29.47 1.76 -17.53
C ILE A 259 30.96 1.63 -17.21
N HIS A 260 31.45 0.40 -17.19
CA HIS A 260 32.88 0.10 -17.12
C HIS A 260 33.39 -0.30 -18.51
N GLU A 261 34.63 0.09 -18.82
CA GLU A 261 35.35 -0.47 -19.96
C GLU A 261 36.06 -1.75 -19.51
N GLY A 262 36.06 -2.75 -20.39
CA GLY A 262 36.67 -4.03 -20.09
C GLY A 262 37.05 -4.78 -21.36
N LEU A 263 37.99 -5.71 -21.23
CA LEU A 263 38.54 -6.50 -22.32
C LEU A 263 37.99 -7.93 -22.24
N ILE A 264 37.48 -8.42 -23.37
CA ILE A 264 36.90 -9.76 -23.42
C ILE A 264 38.02 -10.78 -23.43
N THR A 265 38.03 -11.63 -22.40
CA THR A 265 39.05 -12.66 -22.23
C THR A 265 38.64 -13.96 -22.88
N GLU A 266 37.38 -14.36 -22.74
CA GLU A 266 36.85 -15.64 -23.23
C GLU A 266 35.40 -15.51 -23.68
N SER A 267 35.05 -16.25 -24.73
CA SER A 267 33.67 -16.44 -25.19
C SER A 267 33.12 -17.74 -24.62
N LEU A 268 31.95 -17.70 -23.96
CA LEU A 268 31.32 -18.86 -23.33
C LEU A 268 30.12 -19.37 -24.15
N PRO A 269 29.77 -20.67 -24.00
CA PRO A 269 28.52 -21.21 -24.55
C PRO A 269 27.33 -20.39 -24.05
N ASN A 270 26.34 -20.14 -24.92
CA ASN A 270 25.13 -19.31 -24.69
C ASN A 270 25.28 -17.79 -24.92
N GLY A 271 26.41 -17.34 -25.50
CA GLY A 271 26.60 -15.93 -25.84
C GLY A 271 26.84 -15.04 -24.61
N MET A 272 27.43 -15.63 -23.58
CA MET A 272 28.03 -14.93 -22.44
C MET A 272 29.53 -14.76 -22.68
N PHE A 273 30.13 -13.76 -22.05
CA PHE A 273 31.55 -13.44 -22.21
C PHE A 273 32.17 -13.16 -20.84
N ARG A 274 33.38 -13.68 -20.61
CA ARG A 274 34.19 -13.28 -19.46
C ARG A 274 34.93 -12.00 -19.82
N VAL A 275 34.69 -10.95 -19.06
CA VAL A 275 35.28 -9.64 -19.31
C VAL A 275 36.10 -9.22 -18.11
N ARG A 276 37.37 -8.88 -18.38
CA ARG A 276 38.27 -8.30 -17.39
C ARG A 276 38.10 -6.79 -17.43
N LEU A 277 37.65 -6.22 -16.33
CA LEU A 277 37.52 -4.77 -16.18
C LEU A 277 38.90 -4.11 -15.98
N ASP A 278 38.96 -2.80 -16.19
CA ASP A 278 40.18 -2.01 -15.95
C ASP A 278 40.64 -2.04 -14.48
N ASN A 279 39.73 -2.37 -13.54
CA ASN A 279 40.02 -2.57 -12.12
C ASN A 279 40.54 -3.99 -11.80
N GLU A 280 40.93 -4.77 -12.80
CA GLU A 280 41.36 -6.18 -12.76
C GLU A 280 40.29 -7.23 -12.37
N ASP A 281 39.08 -6.79 -11.99
CA ASP A 281 37.96 -7.67 -11.71
C ASP A 281 37.48 -8.44 -12.96
N LEU A 282 37.22 -9.74 -12.78
CA LEU A 282 36.66 -10.62 -13.81
C LEU A 282 35.15 -10.75 -13.61
N ILE A 283 34.37 -10.29 -14.60
CA ILE A 283 32.91 -10.35 -14.56
C ILE A 283 32.35 -11.16 -15.74
N LEU A 284 31.15 -11.71 -15.54
CA LEU A 284 30.38 -12.38 -16.58
C LEU A 284 29.39 -11.39 -17.20
N GLY A 285 29.54 -11.11 -18.49
CA GLY A 285 28.67 -10.23 -19.26
C GLY A 285 27.83 -10.99 -20.28
N TYR A 286 26.63 -10.48 -20.56
CA TYR A 286 25.81 -10.94 -21.68
C TYR A 286 25.68 -9.85 -22.74
N VAL A 287 25.52 -10.25 -24.00
CA VAL A 287 25.36 -9.30 -25.11
C VAL A 287 24.04 -8.53 -24.97
N SER A 288 24.14 -7.20 -24.91
CA SER A 288 22.97 -6.31 -24.88
C SER A 288 22.09 -6.52 -26.12
N GLY A 289 20.77 -6.42 -25.93
CA GLY A 289 19.79 -6.64 -26.99
C GLY A 289 19.96 -5.75 -28.22
N ARG A 290 20.54 -4.54 -28.07
CA ARG A 290 20.86 -3.67 -29.22
C ARG A 290 21.98 -4.26 -30.09
N ILE A 291 23.00 -4.86 -29.49
CA ILE A 291 24.11 -5.49 -30.21
C ILE A 291 23.61 -6.74 -30.94
N ARG A 292 22.73 -7.55 -30.30
CA ARG A 292 22.09 -8.71 -30.94
C ARG A 292 21.26 -8.32 -32.17
N ARG A 293 20.53 -7.20 -32.11
CA ARG A 293 19.71 -6.69 -33.23
C ARG A 293 20.54 -6.17 -34.40
N SER A 294 21.77 -5.75 -34.16
CA SER A 294 22.71 -5.26 -35.18
C SER A 294 23.68 -6.34 -35.68
N PHE A 295 23.53 -7.61 -35.28
CA PHE A 295 24.36 -8.76 -35.68
C PHE A 295 25.87 -8.54 -35.52
N ILE A 296 26.28 -7.73 -34.55
CA ILE A 296 27.70 -7.43 -34.30
C ILE A 296 28.32 -8.63 -33.59
N ARG A 297 29.39 -9.20 -34.18
CA ARG A 297 30.17 -10.28 -33.57
C ARG A 297 31.17 -9.69 -32.59
N ILE A 298 31.31 -10.36 -31.46
CA ILE A 298 32.22 -10.01 -30.38
C ILE A 298 33.22 -11.15 -30.22
N LEU A 299 34.51 -10.85 -30.24
CA LEU A 299 35.60 -11.82 -30.14
C LEU A 299 36.46 -11.59 -28.88
N PRO A 300 37.17 -12.62 -28.38
CA PRO A 300 38.19 -12.43 -27.35
C PRO A 300 39.27 -11.45 -27.82
N GLY A 301 39.60 -10.46 -26.99
CA GLY A 301 40.49 -9.35 -27.32
C GLY A 301 39.77 -8.01 -27.55
N ASP A 302 38.47 -8.02 -27.83
CA ASP A 302 37.70 -6.79 -28.07
C ASP A 302 37.52 -5.98 -26.78
N LYS A 303 37.63 -4.65 -26.91
CA LYS A 303 37.27 -3.71 -25.84
C LYS A 303 35.79 -3.40 -25.89
N VAL A 304 35.09 -3.60 -24.77
CA VAL A 304 33.65 -3.41 -24.67
C VAL A 304 33.29 -2.54 -23.47
N LYS A 305 32.16 -1.84 -23.60
CA LYS A 305 31.51 -1.10 -22.52
C LYS A 305 30.44 -1.97 -21.88
N ILE A 306 30.55 -2.19 -20.57
CA ILE A 306 29.65 -3.03 -19.79
C ILE A 306 28.86 -2.17 -18.83
N GLU A 307 27.54 -2.29 -18.90
CA GLU A 307 26.62 -1.74 -17.91
C GLU A 307 26.47 -2.72 -16.75
N VAL A 308 26.95 -2.37 -15.56
CA VAL A 308 26.83 -3.16 -14.33
C VAL A 308 25.76 -2.53 -13.43
N SER A 309 24.81 -3.33 -12.93
CA SER A 309 23.81 -2.91 -11.94
C SER A 309 24.14 -3.46 -10.55
N PHE A 310 23.93 -2.67 -9.50
CA PHE A 310 24.11 -3.08 -8.10
C PHE A 310 23.02 -4.06 -7.66
N TYR A 311 23.11 -5.32 -8.10
CA TYR A 311 22.34 -6.42 -7.51
C TYR A 311 23.09 -7.76 -7.45
N ASP A 312 24.32 -7.83 -7.98
CA ASP A 312 25.07 -9.09 -8.08
C ASP A 312 26.38 -9.13 -7.25
N SER A 313 26.62 -8.19 -6.35
CA SER A 313 27.81 -8.22 -5.47
C SER A 313 27.69 -9.17 -4.27
N THR A 314 26.56 -9.88 -4.10
CA THR A 314 26.32 -10.78 -2.96
C THR A 314 26.06 -12.24 -3.37
N ARG A 315 26.48 -12.63 -4.58
CA ARG A 315 26.55 -14.03 -4.97
C ARG A 315 27.99 -14.35 -5.35
N ASP A 316 28.83 -14.46 -4.34
CA ASP A 316 30.04 -15.29 -4.32
C ASP A 316 30.68 -15.18 -2.93
N VAL A 317 30.16 -15.95 -1.97
CA VAL A 317 30.90 -16.79 -1.00
C VAL A 317 30.00 -17.96 -0.61
#